data_AF-A0A6B2GWN8-F1
#
_entry.id   AF-A0A6B2GWN8-F1
#
_cell.length_a   1.000
_cell.length_b   1.000
_cell.length_c   1.000
_cell.angle_alpha   90.00
_cell.angle_beta   90.00
_cell.angle_gamma   90.00
#
_symmetry.space_group_name_H-M   'P 1'
#
loop_
_entity.id
_entity.type
_entity.pdbx_description
1 polymer ?
#
loop_
_entity_poly.entity_id
_entity_poly.type
_entity_poly.pdbx_seq_one_letter_code
_entity_poly.pdbx_strand_id
1 'polypeptide(L)'
;MENLTQYLDKSLIPLEDKVKEYLNIERDIRLLDVELLSLQSMKSDFDPEQHDLEQEIKEGHNDLNDKEQKMADLLSKYSTLRSELISMLPEKNRFIEINLGYGPSMVGYFTIDHETRQPLPEPVLRVVH
;
A
#
# COMPACT_ATOMS: atom_id res chain seq x y z
N MET A 1 7.01 38.83 -7.40
CA MET A 1 7.14 37.63 -8.26
C MET A 1 7.43 36.49 -7.32
N GLU A 2 6.39 35.86 -6.80
CA GLU A 2 6.48 34.98 -5.62
C GLU A 2 6.38 33.52 -6.04
N ASN A 3 7.36 32.73 -5.58
CA ASN A 3 7.33 31.29 -5.34
C ASN A 3 7.25 30.33 -6.55
N LEU A 4 8.37 30.18 -7.25
CA LEU A 4 8.68 28.97 -8.07
C LEU A 4 9.66 28.03 -7.35
N THR A 5 9.68 28.05 -6.01
CA THR A 5 10.61 27.28 -5.16
C THR A 5 9.91 26.36 -4.17
N GLN A 6 8.62 26.04 -4.38
CA GLN A 6 7.95 24.98 -3.60
C GLN A 6 8.45 23.56 -3.97
N TYR A 7 9.24 23.42 -5.05
CA TYR A 7 9.78 22.15 -5.53
C TYR A 7 10.89 21.53 -4.66
N LEU A 8 11.30 22.16 -3.55
CA LEU A 8 12.48 21.78 -2.78
C LEU A 8 12.42 22.17 -1.30
N ASP A 9 11.23 22.15 -0.69
CA ASP A 9 11.21 22.26 0.77
C ASP A 9 11.81 20.98 1.36
N LYS A 10 13.05 21.06 1.87
CA LYS A 10 13.75 19.91 2.48
C LYS A 10 12.95 19.27 3.61
N SER A 11 11.99 19.98 4.18
CA SER A 11 11.08 19.46 5.20
C SER A 11 10.09 18.43 4.65
N LEU A 12 9.91 18.35 3.33
CA LEU A 12 9.04 17.36 2.65
C LEU A 12 9.77 16.07 2.27
N ILE A 13 11.10 16.03 2.31
CA ILE A 13 11.90 14.81 2.09
C ILE A 13 11.45 13.62 2.95
N PRO A 14 11.20 13.77 4.28
CA PRO A 14 10.71 12.65 5.08
C PRO A 14 9.31 12.19 4.66
N LEU A 15 8.45 13.11 4.18
CA LEU A 15 7.13 12.75 3.66
C LEU A 15 7.26 11.99 2.33
N GLU A 16 8.14 12.43 1.44
CA GLU A 16 8.44 11.75 0.18
C GLU A 16 8.89 10.30 0.39
N ASP A 17 9.84 10.08 1.30
CA ASP A 17 10.36 8.75 1.62
C ASP A 17 9.26 7.84 2.17
N LYS A 18 8.43 8.38 3.08
CA LYS A 18 7.28 7.67 3.63
C LYS A 18 6.20 7.36 2.60
N VAL A 19 5.95 8.26 1.64
CA VAL A 19 5.00 7.98 0.54
C VAL A 19 5.55 6.88 -0.36
N LYS A 20 6.85 6.85 -0.65
CA LYS A 20 7.47 5.74 -1.40
C LYS A 20 7.34 4.43 -0.64
N GLU A 21 7.62 4.44 0.66
CA GLU A 21 7.46 3.25 1.52
C GLU A 21 6.02 2.74 1.50
N TYR A 22 5.03 3.64 1.64
CA TYR A 22 3.61 3.32 1.54
C TYR A 22 3.23 2.69 0.18
N LEU A 23 3.67 3.29 -0.94
CA LEU A 23 3.40 2.76 -2.28
C LEU A 23 4.07 1.40 -2.52
N ASN A 24 5.26 1.20 -1.97
CA ASN A 24 5.95 -0.09 -2.02
C ASN A 24 5.18 -1.16 -1.24
N ILE A 25 4.73 -0.87 -0.02
CA ILE A 25 3.90 -1.82 0.74
C ILE A 25 2.59 -2.13 0.01
N GLU A 26 1.93 -1.12 -0.58
CA GLU A 26 0.71 -1.36 -1.36
C GLU A 26 0.98 -2.29 -2.55
N ARG A 27 2.14 -2.14 -3.20
CA ARG A 27 2.58 -3.05 -4.27
C ARG A 27 2.86 -4.45 -3.75
N ASP A 28 3.59 -4.59 -2.64
CA ASP A 28 3.88 -5.88 -2.02
C ASP A 28 2.60 -6.64 -1.63
N ILE A 29 1.62 -5.93 -1.06
CA ILE A 29 0.29 -6.47 -0.75
C ILE A 29 -0.38 -7.03 -2.01
N ARG A 30 -0.41 -6.26 -3.10
CA ARG A 30 -1.01 -6.71 -4.37
C ARG A 30 -0.29 -7.92 -4.97
N LEU A 31 1.04 -7.95 -4.90
CA LEU A 31 1.82 -9.08 -5.40
C LEU A 31 1.56 -10.35 -4.57
N LEU A 32 1.53 -10.21 -3.25
CA LEU A 32 1.28 -11.33 -2.33
C LEU A 32 -0.15 -11.86 -2.43
N ASP A 33 -1.13 -10.98 -2.65
CA ASP A 33 -2.52 -11.36 -2.89
C ASP A 33 -2.67 -12.23 -4.16
N VAL A 34 -2.03 -11.82 -5.26
CA VAL A 34 -1.99 -12.61 -6.50
C VAL A 34 -1.30 -13.96 -6.28
N GLU A 35 -0.21 -13.99 -5.52
CA GLU A 35 0.52 -15.23 -5.22
C GLU A 35 -0.33 -16.20 -4.37
N LEU A 36 -1.03 -15.70 -3.35
CA LEU A 36 -1.98 -16.48 -2.54
C LEU A 36 -3.12 -17.04 -3.39
N LEU A 37 -3.72 -16.23 -4.26
CA LEU A 37 -4.77 -16.68 -5.18
C LEU A 37 -4.26 -17.78 -6.14
N SER A 38 -3.03 -17.65 -6.63
CA SER A 38 -2.41 -18.66 -7.50
C SER A 38 -2.20 -19.99 -6.76
N LEU A 39 -1.69 -19.95 -5.53
CA LEU A 39 -1.46 -21.16 -4.72
C LEU A 39 -2.76 -21.86 -4.33
N GLN A 40 -3.80 -21.09 -3.98
CA GLN A 40 -5.13 -21.64 -3.72
C GLN A 40 -5.74 -22.31 -4.95
N SER A 41 -5.49 -21.75 -6.14
CA SER A 41 -5.96 -22.30 -7.42
C SER A 41 -5.22 -23.61 -7.78
N MET A 42 -3.90 -23.64 -7.60
CA MET A 42 -3.07 -24.85 -7.83
C MET A 42 -3.50 -26.03 -6.95
N LYS A 43 -3.91 -25.77 -5.70
CA LYS A 43 -4.44 -26.79 -4.79
C LYS A 43 -5.74 -27.44 -5.28
N SER A 44 -6.52 -26.72 -6.09
CA SER A 44 -7.83 -27.17 -6.56
C SER A 44 -7.76 -28.05 -7.82
N ASP A 45 -6.64 -28.02 -8.55
CA ASP A 45 -6.39 -28.80 -9.78
C ASP A 45 -5.63 -30.12 -9.50
N PHE A 46 -5.40 -30.46 -8.24
CA PHE A 46 -4.57 -31.60 -7.85
C PHE A 46 -5.31 -32.94 -7.99
N ASP A 47 -4.83 -33.78 -8.91
CA ASP A 47 -5.33 -35.14 -9.15
C ASP A 47 -4.65 -36.14 -8.16
N PRO A 48 -5.41 -36.92 -7.37
CA PRO A 48 -4.90 -37.65 -6.19
C PRO A 48 -4.09 -38.93 -6.48
N GLU A 49 -3.71 -39.24 -7.72
CA GLU A 49 -3.08 -40.52 -8.08
C GLU A 49 -1.54 -40.59 -7.91
N GLN A 50 -0.86 -39.59 -7.32
CA GLN A 50 0.60 -39.59 -7.14
C GLN A 50 1.07 -39.72 -5.68
N HIS A 51 1.76 -40.81 -5.37
CA HIS A 51 2.15 -41.26 -4.02
C HIS A 51 3.24 -40.42 -3.29
N ASP A 52 3.63 -39.24 -3.82
CA ASP A 52 4.56 -38.26 -3.20
C ASP A 52 3.80 -37.16 -2.39
N LEU A 53 2.47 -37.28 -2.33
CA LEU A 53 1.49 -36.30 -1.87
C LEU A 53 1.73 -35.73 -0.45
N GLU A 54 2.25 -36.51 0.50
CA GLU A 54 2.25 -36.12 1.91
C GLU A 54 3.32 -35.08 2.26
N GLN A 55 4.43 -35.04 1.51
CA GLN A 55 5.47 -34.00 1.65
C GLN A 55 5.04 -32.72 0.92
N GLU A 56 4.58 -32.82 -0.32
CA GLU A 56 4.13 -31.64 -1.09
C GLU A 56 2.93 -30.92 -0.44
N ILE A 57 1.97 -31.66 0.14
CA ILE A 57 0.83 -31.05 0.85
C ILE A 57 1.31 -30.31 2.11
N LYS A 58 2.25 -30.88 2.88
CA LYS A 58 2.78 -30.22 4.09
C LYS A 58 3.61 -28.99 3.75
N GLU A 59 4.43 -29.05 2.70
CA GLU A 59 5.23 -27.91 2.26
C GLU A 59 4.34 -26.79 1.70
N GLY A 60 3.33 -27.13 0.88
CA GLY A 60 2.35 -26.15 0.39
C GLY A 60 1.47 -25.54 1.48
N HIS A 61 1.10 -26.30 2.52
CA HIS A 61 0.35 -25.78 3.67
C HIS A 61 1.17 -24.82 4.54
N ASN A 62 2.46 -25.09 4.73
CA ASN A 62 3.34 -24.17 5.46
C ASN A 62 3.54 -22.87 4.66
N ASP A 63 3.84 -22.97 3.37
CA ASP A 63 4.04 -21.79 2.50
C ASP A 63 2.81 -20.87 2.44
N LEU A 64 1.59 -21.43 2.38
CA LEU A 64 0.35 -20.67 2.48
C LEU A 64 0.24 -19.92 3.82
N ASN A 65 0.47 -20.62 4.94
CA ASN A 65 0.37 -20.02 6.26
C ASN A 65 1.42 -18.91 6.48
N ASP A 66 2.66 -19.11 6.02
CA ASP A 66 3.72 -18.09 6.05
C ASP A 66 3.34 -16.85 5.22
N LYS A 67 2.74 -17.04 4.04
CA LYS A 67 2.26 -15.94 3.19
C LYS A 67 1.05 -15.21 3.78
N GLU A 68 0.09 -15.92 4.38
CA GLU A 68 -1.03 -15.32 5.09
C GLU A 68 -0.55 -14.48 6.28
N GLN A 69 0.42 -14.99 7.05
CA GLN A 69 1.04 -14.25 8.15
C GLN A 69 1.76 -13.00 7.65
N LYS A 70 2.48 -13.09 6.53
CA LYS A 70 3.14 -11.96 5.88
C LYS A 70 2.12 -10.92 5.38
N MET A 71 0.99 -11.36 4.84
CA MET A 71 -0.10 -10.48 4.41
C MET A 71 -0.66 -9.68 5.60
N ALA A 72 -0.90 -10.34 6.74
CA ALA A 72 -1.33 -9.68 7.97
C ALA A 72 -0.31 -8.63 8.46
N ASP A 73 0.99 -8.96 8.43
CA ASP A 73 2.07 -8.02 8.78
C ASP A 73 2.11 -6.81 7.84
N LEU A 74 2.00 -7.03 6.52
CA LEU A 74 1.97 -5.95 5.53
C LEU A 74 0.75 -5.04 5.69
N LEU A 75 -0.44 -5.59 5.95
CA LEU A 75 -1.66 -4.81 6.21
C LEU A 75 -1.54 -3.96 7.48
N SER A 76 -0.91 -4.50 8.52
CA SER A 76 -0.62 -3.77 9.76
C SER A 76 0.36 -2.62 9.52
N LYS A 77 1.46 -2.88 8.80
CA LYS A 77 2.43 -1.85 8.38
C LYS A 77 1.79 -0.79 7.50
N TYR A 78 0.96 -1.18 6.54
CA TYR A 78 0.22 -0.27 5.68
C TYR A 78 -0.68 0.68 6.49
N SER A 79 -1.42 0.14 7.46
CA SER A 79 -2.28 0.95 8.33
C SER A 79 -1.49 1.92 9.21
N THR A 80 -0.34 1.47 9.72
CA THR A 80 0.59 2.29 10.49
C THR A 80 1.15 3.43 9.63
N LEU A 81 1.71 3.12 8.45
CA LEU A 81 2.24 4.11 7.53
C LEU A 81 1.20 5.11 7.06
N ARG A 82 -0.02 4.64 6.77
CA ARG A 82 -1.13 5.52 6.43
C ARG A 82 -1.35 6.54 7.54
N SER A 83 -1.36 6.10 8.80
CA SER A 83 -1.54 6.97 9.96
C SER A 83 -0.37 7.95 10.15
N GLU A 84 0.86 7.49 9.96
CA GLU A 84 2.06 8.34 9.98
C GLU A 84 1.99 9.41 8.89
N LEU A 85 1.71 9.03 7.64
CA LEU A 85 1.55 9.96 6.52
C LEU A 85 0.49 11.03 6.81
N ILE A 86 -0.66 10.63 7.34
CA ILE A 86 -1.72 11.56 7.72
C ILE A 86 -1.25 12.56 8.78
N SER A 87 -0.42 12.11 9.73
CA SER A 87 0.15 12.97 10.77
C SER A 87 1.26 13.89 10.25
N MET A 88 1.94 13.50 9.18
CA MET A 88 3.01 14.27 8.55
C MET A 88 2.49 15.29 7.54
N LEU A 89 1.27 15.12 7.03
CA LEU A 89 0.66 16.07 6.11
C LEU A 89 0.41 17.41 6.83
N PRO A 90 0.92 18.53 6.30
CA PRO A 90 0.74 19.85 6.92
C PRO A 90 -0.73 20.31 6.86
N GLU A 91 -1.47 19.90 5.83
CA GLU A 91 -2.87 20.27 5.62
C GLU A 91 -3.70 19.04 5.20
N LYS A 92 -4.90 18.93 5.76
CA LYS A 92 -5.91 17.94 5.34
C LYS A 92 -6.81 18.54 4.26
N ASN A 93 -7.36 17.71 3.39
CA ASN A 93 -8.24 18.05 2.27
C ASN A 93 -7.56 18.93 1.20
N ARG A 94 -6.24 18.81 1.08
CA ARG A 94 -5.43 19.52 0.10
C ARG A 94 -4.37 18.59 -0.47
N PHE A 95 -4.04 18.79 -1.74
CA PHE A 95 -2.87 18.16 -2.36
C PHE A 95 -1.60 18.93 -2.00
N ILE A 96 -0.60 18.18 -1.55
CA ILE A 96 0.75 18.63 -1.28
C ILE A 96 1.65 18.07 -2.36
N GLU A 97 2.35 18.94 -3.07
CA GLU A 97 3.32 18.54 -4.09
C GLU A 97 4.54 17.91 -3.41
N ILE A 98 4.96 16.76 -3.92
CA ILE A 98 6.10 15.98 -3.46
C ILE A 98 6.85 15.42 -4.66
N ASN A 99 8.16 15.22 -4.52
CA ASN A 99 8.99 14.64 -5.59
C ASN A 99 9.30 13.17 -5.28
N LEU A 100 8.59 12.26 -5.96
CA LEU A 100 8.86 10.83 -5.84
C LEU A 100 10.06 10.36 -6.68
N GLY A 101 10.66 11.23 -7.50
CA GLY A 101 11.83 10.93 -8.33
C GLY A 101 11.50 10.45 -9.75
N TYR A 102 10.21 10.33 -10.10
CA TYR A 102 9.74 9.91 -11.43
C TYR A 102 8.88 10.97 -12.12
N GLY A 103 8.70 12.14 -11.49
CA GLY A 103 7.83 13.22 -11.96
C GLY A 103 7.27 14.03 -10.80
N PRO A 104 6.55 15.14 -11.08
CA PRO A 104 5.80 15.88 -10.07
C PRO A 104 4.68 14.99 -9.54
N SER A 105 4.69 14.69 -8.25
CA SER A 105 3.66 13.90 -7.60
C SER A 105 2.94 14.75 -6.55
N MET A 106 1.73 14.36 -6.21
CA MET A 106 0.90 15.04 -5.23
C MET A 106 0.30 14.02 -4.27
N VAL A 107 0.37 14.31 -2.97
CA VAL A 107 -0.28 13.51 -1.93
C VAL A 107 -1.27 14.36 -1.17
N GLY A 108 -2.44 13.81 -0.87
CA GLY A 108 -3.47 14.52 -0.10
C GLY A 108 -4.32 13.56 0.70
N TYR A 109 -4.74 13.98 1.89
CA TYR A 109 -5.63 13.22 2.74
C TYR A 109 -7.00 13.89 2.83
N PHE A 110 -8.02 13.24 2.28
CA PHE A 110 -9.35 13.80 2.13
C PHE A 110 -10.31 13.14 3.12
N THR A 111 -10.84 13.97 4.01
CA THR A 111 -11.86 13.65 5.02
C THR A 111 -13.24 14.17 4.63
N ILE A 112 -13.30 15.08 3.66
CA ILE A 112 -14.54 15.61 3.10
C ILE A 112 -14.59 15.31 1.60
N ASP A 113 -15.80 15.06 1.14
CA ASP A 113 -16.10 14.92 -0.26
C ASP A 113 -16.12 16.31 -0.92
N HIS A 114 -15.40 16.48 -2.02
CA HIS A 114 -15.25 17.79 -2.66
C HIS A 114 -16.52 18.23 -3.41
N GLU A 115 -17.36 17.30 -3.85
CA GLU A 115 -18.59 17.60 -4.59
C GLU A 115 -19.73 17.98 -3.65
N THR A 116 -19.89 17.21 -2.58
CA THR A 116 -21.00 17.38 -1.63
C THR A 116 -20.63 18.19 -0.39
N ARG A 117 -19.33 18.42 -0.15
CA ARG A 117 -18.78 19.02 1.09
C ARG A 117 -19.18 18.29 2.37
N GLN A 118 -19.61 17.04 2.24
CA GLN A 118 -19.96 16.19 3.37
C GLN A 118 -18.73 15.41 3.84
N PRO A 119 -18.62 15.07 5.13
CA PRO A 119 -17.57 14.18 5.60
C PRO A 119 -17.68 12.82 4.88
N LEU A 120 -16.55 12.34 4.36
CA LEU A 120 -16.47 11.00 3.80
C LEU A 120 -16.68 9.98 4.92
N PRO A 121 -17.42 8.88 4.67
CA PRO A 121 -17.60 7.81 5.66
C PRO A 121 -16.25 7.20 6.06
N GLU A 122 -15.32 7.13 5.11
CA GLU A 122 -13.94 6.72 5.35
C GLU A 122 -12.99 7.73 4.71
N PRO A 123 -12.04 8.29 5.48
CA PRO A 123 -11.15 9.30 4.94
C PRO A 123 -10.09 8.66 4.04
N VAL A 124 -9.83 9.25 2.88
CA VAL A 124 -9.03 8.63 1.82
C VAL A 124 -7.69 9.34 1.66
N LEU A 125 -6.60 8.58 1.69
CA LEU A 125 -5.29 9.06 1.25
C LEU A 125 -5.18 8.87 -0.26
N ARG A 126 -4.97 9.96 -1.01
CA ARG A 126 -4.77 9.93 -2.46
C ARG A 126 -3.35 10.35 -2.79
N VAL A 127 -2.70 9.56 -3.62
CA VAL A 127 -1.43 9.90 -4.27
C VAL A 127 -1.69 9.98 -5.77
N VAL A 128 -1.27 11.07 -6.40
CA VAL A 128 -1.32 11.32 -7.84
C VAL A 128 0.11 11.50 -8.32
N HIS A 129 0.47 10.87 -9.42
CA HIS A 129 1.80 10.86 -10.02
C HIS A 129 1.71 10.85 -11.53
#